data_AF-A0A436R3C9-F1
#
_entry.id   AF-A0A436R3C9-F1
#
_cell.length_a   1.000
_cell.length_b   1.000
_cell.length_c   1.000
_cell.angle_alpha   90.00
_cell.angle_beta   90.00
_cell.angle_gamma   90.00
#
_symmetry.space_group_name_H-M   'P 1'
#
loop_
_entity.id
_entity.type
_entity.pdbx_description
1 polymer ?
#
loop_
_entity_poly.entity_id
_entity_poly.type
_entity_poly.pdbx_seq_one_letter_code
_entity_poly.pdbx_strand_id
1 'polypeptide(L)'
;MAWGIPFEIGNPVFLRDQAVTVQIPPTTARWFVFLHASDIRPLAPDQNGLISPMRGIGQLGEHAGNYVLIYDDGSEERAKIRRRHEVGSFDFRWGEQCTQAVTAIKPRPLSLNGVNEPKPMGDIAGYRYPVEWGARQKQLIVDDSVPWINFLWAFENSHPEKAVEALRFEPVCGTLLISGLSAGNARSMPLRWGKRRKAFLRFPAELSFDPGLDQHSLLDKIQVDLGQLITASPRLDYPTEDWEKTRQNLEPGTTLNEVLVEYTAHEDAAFHFVDGTRIAVRELDPGTAQNGFVLQAVAPADRLVILRVIEAGTNKVVPVKLHVHGRMGEYLAPTD
;
A
#
# COMPACT_ATOMS: atom_id res chain seq x y z
N MET A 1 6.06 -6.52 -5.30
CA MET A 1 7.25 -5.63 -5.23
C MET A 1 6.98 -4.34 -6.00
N ALA A 2 7.72 -3.25 -5.70
CA ALA A 2 7.71 -1.97 -6.39
C ALA A 2 6.31 -1.39 -6.68
N TRP A 3 5.39 -1.62 -5.75
CA TRP A 3 4.02 -1.12 -5.82
C TRP A 3 3.18 -1.63 -7.01
N GLY A 4 3.64 -2.65 -7.76
CA GLY A 4 3.03 -3.09 -9.02
C GLY A 4 3.45 -2.24 -10.23
N ILE A 5 4.41 -1.34 -10.05
CA ILE A 5 5.03 -0.55 -11.10
C ILE A 5 6.14 -1.39 -11.74
N PRO A 6 6.20 -1.50 -13.09
CA PRO A 6 7.16 -2.36 -13.77
C PRO A 6 8.55 -1.71 -13.84
N PHE A 7 9.56 -2.40 -13.31
CA PHE A 7 10.96 -1.99 -13.42
C PHE A 7 11.78 -3.09 -14.08
N GLU A 8 12.67 -2.70 -15.00
CA GLU A 8 13.76 -3.54 -15.47
C GLU A 8 15.04 -3.12 -14.74
N ILE A 9 15.60 -4.02 -13.94
CA ILE A 9 16.78 -3.75 -13.11
C ILE A 9 17.92 -4.62 -13.62
N GLY A 10 18.95 -3.98 -14.18
CA GLY A 10 20.14 -4.68 -14.67
C GLY A 10 21.42 -3.89 -14.42
N ASN A 11 21.44 -2.62 -14.85
CA ASN A 11 22.61 -1.75 -14.74
C ASN A 11 22.30 -0.54 -13.85
N PRO A 12 22.37 -0.67 -12.52
CA PRO A 12 22.10 0.44 -11.62
C PRO A 12 23.15 1.55 -11.79
N VAL A 13 22.71 2.80 -11.66
CA VAL A 13 23.60 3.98 -11.70
C VAL A 13 24.11 4.25 -10.29
N PHE A 14 25.43 4.17 -10.12
CA PHE A 14 26.12 4.60 -8.91
C PHE A 14 26.56 6.07 -9.06
N LEU A 15 25.98 6.96 -8.26
CA LEU A 15 26.18 8.40 -8.36
C LEU A 15 26.92 8.92 -7.12
N ARG A 16 28.14 9.42 -7.30
CA ARG A 16 28.98 9.95 -6.20
C ARG A 16 29.74 11.21 -6.59
N ASP A 17 30.58 11.14 -7.62
CA ASP A 17 31.56 12.20 -7.92
C ASP A 17 31.31 12.90 -9.27
N GLN A 18 30.76 12.19 -10.26
CA GLN A 18 30.54 12.71 -11.60
C GLN A 18 29.09 12.57 -12.03
N ALA A 19 28.64 13.51 -12.87
CA ALA A 19 27.35 13.39 -13.50
C ALA A 19 27.33 12.22 -14.47
N VAL A 20 26.21 11.48 -14.49
CA VAL A 20 26.00 10.35 -15.39
C VAL A 20 24.78 10.64 -16.24
N THR A 21 24.94 10.53 -17.56
CA THR A 21 23.83 10.66 -18.52
C THR A 21 23.50 9.28 -19.07
N VAL A 22 22.24 8.88 -18.97
CA VAL A 22 21.72 7.62 -19.50
C VAL A 22 20.75 7.94 -20.62
N GLN A 23 21.04 7.41 -21.82
CA GLN A 23 20.12 7.48 -22.95
C GLN A 23 18.99 6.47 -22.76
N ILE A 24 17.78 6.86 -23.11
CA ILE A 24 16.58 6.01 -23.08
C ILE A 24 15.88 6.09 -24.44
N PRO A 25 15.05 5.09 -24.81
CA PRO A 25 14.14 5.27 -25.93
C PRO A 25 13.28 6.54 -25.71
N PRO A 26 13.05 7.37 -26.75
CA PRO A 26 12.22 8.57 -26.62
C PRO A 26 10.87 8.22 -25.98
N THR A 27 10.59 8.82 -24.83
CA THR A 27 9.45 8.44 -23.98
C THR A 27 8.63 9.66 -23.59
N THR A 28 7.36 9.68 -23.99
CA THR A 28 6.35 10.65 -23.53
C THR A 28 5.60 10.08 -22.33
N ALA A 29 5.74 10.72 -21.16
CA ALA A 29 5.06 10.30 -19.95
C ALA A 29 4.84 11.47 -19.00
N ARG A 30 3.72 11.46 -18.28
CA ARG A 30 3.45 12.38 -17.18
C ARG A 30 4.28 12.08 -15.94
N TRP A 31 4.54 10.82 -15.65
CA TRP A 31 5.25 10.41 -14.44
C TRP A 31 6.48 9.60 -14.77
N PHE A 32 7.60 9.99 -14.16
CA PHE A 32 8.83 9.22 -14.11
C PHE A 32 9.04 8.76 -12.67
N VAL A 33 8.91 7.46 -12.42
CA VAL A 33 9.06 6.85 -11.09
C VAL A 33 10.46 6.27 -10.98
N PHE A 34 11.24 6.79 -10.04
CA PHE A 34 12.58 6.33 -9.75
C PHE A 34 12.54 5.27 -8.64
N LEU A 35 13.29 4.19 -8.85
CA LEU A 35 13.63 3.21 -7.82
C LEU A 35 15.08 3.46 -7.40
N HIS A 36 15.29 3.95 -6.20
CA HIS A 36 16.61 4.39 -5.76
C HIS A 36 16.82 4.31 -4.24
N ALA A 37 18.07 4.37 -3.81
CA ALA A 37 18.42 4.47 -2.41
C ALA A 37 19.61 5.41 -2.23
N SER A 38 19.75 5.97 -1.03
CA SER A 38 20.93 6.73 -0.63
C SER A 38 21.81 5.92 0.30
N ASP A 39 23.08 6.31 0.42
CA ASP A 39 23.95 5.84 1.52
C ASP A 39 23.42 6.21 2.91
N ILE A 40 24.03 5.62 3.95
CA ILE A 40 23.84 6.02 5.34
C ILE A 40 24.73 7.23 5.60
N ARG A 41 24.12 8.37 5.93
CA ARG A 41 24.87 9.61 6.22
C ARG A 41 25.18 9.72 7.71
N PRO A 42 26.46 9.72 8.10
CA PRO A 42 26.83 9.89 9.49
C PRO A 42 26.48 11.30 9.98
N LEU A 43 26.25 11.41 11.28
CA LEU A 43 26.24 12.68 11.98
C LEU A 43 27.68 13.04 12.31
N ALA A 44 28.10 14.26 11.97
CA ALA A 44 29.42 14.78 12.28
C ALA A 44 29.30 15.67 13.53
N PRO A 45 29.79 15.23 14.70
CA PRO A 45 29.88 16.11 15.86
C PRO A 45 30.95 17.18 15.64
N ASP A 46 30.76 18.34 16.26
CA ASP A 46 31.78 19.36 16.36
C ASP A 46 32.90 18.96 17.34
N GLN A 47 33.87 19.85 17.54
CA GLN A 47 34.99 19.66 18.47
C GLN A 47 34.57 19.40 19.93
N ASN A 48 33.35 19.76 20.31
CA ASN A 48 32.79 19.54 21.65
C ASN A 48 31.90 18.27 21.72
N GLY A 49 31.81 17.49 20.64
CA GLY A 49 30.93 16.33 20.56
C GLY A 49 29.47 16.69 20.24
N LEU A 50 29.16 17.94 19.93
CA LEU A 50 27.79 18.40 19.68
C LEU A 50 27.46 18.36 18.19
N ILE A 51 26.29 17.83 17.84
CA ILE A 51 25.80 17.83 16.47
C ILE A 51 24.96 19.09 16.28
N SER A 52 25.50 20.08 15.57
CA SER A 52 24.84 21.36 15.34
C SER A 52 25.08 21.86 13.91
N PRO A 53 24.02 22.19 13.14
CA PRO A 53 22.61 21.98 13.47
C PRO A 53 22.22 20.49 13.43
N MET A 54 21.38 20.04 14.36
CA MET A 54 20.87 18.67 14.38
C MET A 54 19.78 18.47 13.33
N ARG A 55 20.08 17.75 12.25
CA ARG A 55 19.12 17.37 11.19
C ARG A 55 18.58 15.93 11.34
N GLY A 56 18.97 15.24 12.40
CA GLY A 56 18.66 13.82 12.61
C GLY A 56 19.45 12.88 11.71
N ILE A 57 19.46 11.60 12.06
CA ILE A 57 20.08 10.54 11.25
C ILE A 57 19.47 10.56 9.84
N GLY A 58 20.34 10.35 8.84
CA GLY A 58 19.97 10.46 7.42
C GLY A 58 19.96 11.89 6.86
N GLN A 59 20.33 12.91 7.66
CA GLN A 59 20.50 14.31 7.23
C GLN A 59 19.25 14.89 6.54
N LEU A 60 18.15 15.06 7.29
CA LEU A 60 16.87 15.55 6.76
C LEU A 60 17.04 16.82 5.89
N GLY A 61 16.58 16.73 4.65
CA GLY A 61 16.58 17.84 3.70
C GLY A 61 17.94 18.15 3.05
N GLU A 62 18.99 17.38 3.34
CA GLU A 62 20.29 17.53 2.66
C GLU A 62 20.12 17.25 1.15
N HIS A 63 20.62 18.17 0.33
CA HIS A 63 20.58 18.05 -1.13
C HIS A 63 21.62 17.01 -1.58
N ALA A 64 21.15 15.84 -1.99
CA ALA A 64 22.01 14.72 -2.36
C ALA A 64 22.40 14.74 -3.85
N GLY A 65 21.49 15.22 -4.72
CA GLY A 65 21.74 15.31 -6.16
C GLY A 65 20.63 15.99 -6.92
N ASN A 66 20.74 16.02 -8.25
CA ASN A 66 19.68 16.46 -9.15
C ASN A 66 19.40 15.38 -10.19
N TYR A 67 18.12 15.17 -10.49
CA TYR A 67 17.68 14.33 -11.61
C TYR A 67 17.14 15.26 -12.69
N VAL A 68 17.60 15.06 -13.92
CA VAL A 68 17.31 15.94 -15.05
C VAL A 68 16.70 15.13 -16.18
N LEU A 69 15.48 15.48 -16.60
CA LEU A 69 14.88 15.01 -17.84
C LEU A 69 15.46 15.86 -18.99
N ILE A 70 15.98 15.21 -20.03
CA ILE A 70 16.46 15.87 -21.24
C ILE A 70 15.48 15.51 -22.37
N TYR A 71 14.82 16.53 -22.92
CA TYR A 71 13.85 16.38 -23.98
C TYR A 71 14.52 16.30 -25.37
N ASP A 72 13.77 15.79 -26.35
CA ASP A 72 14.16 15.71 -27.76
C ASP A 72 14.55 17.05 -28.40
N ASP A 73 13.96 18.16 -27.95
CA ASP A 73 14.29 19.53 -28.37
C ASP A 73 15.54 20.10 -27.65
N GLY A 74 16.18 19.32 -26.79
CA GLY A 74 17.35 19.70 -26.00
C GLY A 74 17.02 20.55 -24.76
N SER A 75 15.75 20.85 -24.49
CA SER A 75 15.36 21.48 -23.23
C SER A 75 15.49 20.50 -22.05
N GLU A 76 15.58 21.04 -20.84
CA GLU A 76 15.83 20.26 -19.63
C GLU A 76 14.84 20.61 -18.52
N GLU A 77 14.40 19.61 -17.77
CA GLU A 77 13.65 19.79 -16.54
C GLU A 77 14.37 19.12 -15.38
N ARG A 78 14.47 19.82 -14.25
CA ARG A 78 15.35 19.44 -13.14
C ARG A 78 14.59 19.32 -11.82
N ALA A 79 14.76 18.18 -11.16
CA ALA A 79 14.31 17.96 -9.80
C ALA A 79 15.50 17.87 -8.82
N LYS A 80 15.38 18.56 -7.69
CA LYS A 80 16.32 18.41 -6.56
C LYS A 80 15.95 17.18 -5.76
N ILE A 81 16.94 16.33 -5.49
CA ILE A 81 16.77 15.12 -4.68
C ILE A 81 17.34 15.37 -3.29
N ARG A 82 16.46 15.39 -2.29
CA ARG A 82 16.80 15.62 -0.89
C ARG A 82 16.56 14.37 -0.07
N ARG A 83 17.44 14.15 0.89
CA ARG A 83 17.35 13.01 1.81
C ARG A 83 16.12 13.15 2.69
N ARG A 84 15.42 12.03 2.88
CA ARG A 84 14.19 11.90 3.65
C ARG A 84 13.01 12.73 3.10
N HIS A 85 13.14 13.21 1.86
CA HIS A 85 12.03 13.73 1.06
C HIS A 85 11.84 12.83 -0.14
N GLU A 86 12.67 12.99 -1.17
CA GLU A 86 12.61 12.24 -2.42
C GLU A 86 13.37 10.91 -2.33
N VAL A 87 14.39 10.78 -1.47
CA VAL A 87 15.18 9.55 -1.34
C VAL A 87 15.49 9.23 0.12
N GLY A 88 15.43 7.95 0.48
CA GLY A 88 15.80 7.44 1.81
C GLY A 88 17.06 6.59 1.77
N SER A 89 17.65 6.35 2.94
CA SER A 89 18.83 5.50 3.06
C SER A 89 18.47 4.03 2.83
N PHE A 90 19.37 3.24 2.23
CA PHE A 90 19.12 1.82 1.98
C PHE A 90 18.88 1.01 3.26
N ASP A 91 19.35 1.52 4.40
CA ASP A 91 19.08 1.03 5.75
C ASP A 91 18.70 2.24 6.61
N PHE A 92 17.56 2.17 7.28
CA PHE A 92 17.01 3.28 8.05
C PHE A 92 16.27 2.78 9.29
N ARG A 93 16.11 3.65 10.28
CA ARG A 93 15.40 3.34 11.52
C ARG A 93 14.03 4.00 11.59
N TRP A 94 13.24 3.58 12.58
CA TRP A 94 12.00 4.26 12.89
C TRP A 94 12.21 5.77 13.06
N GLY A 95 11.34 6.56 12.42
CA GLY A 95 11.45 8.02 12.40
C GLY A 95 12.36 8.59 11.31
N GLU A 96 12.96 7.77 10.44
CA GLU A 96 13.83 8.21 9.34
C GLU A 96 13.18 8.16 7.94
N GLN A 97 11.89 7.85 7.89
CA GLN A 97 11.10 7.72 6.65
C GLN A 97 11.10 9.00 5.79
N CYS A 98 10.81 8.78 4.50
CA CYS A 98 10.66 9.84 3.52
C CYS A 98 9.29 10.51 3.59
N THR A 99 9.25 11.80 3.23
CA THR A 99 7.99 12.58 3.17
C THR A 99 7.39 12.68 1.77
N GLN A 100 8.16 12.42 0.71
CA GLN A 100 7.70 12.48 -0.68
C GLN A 100 7.92 11.16 -1.45
N ALA A 101 8.54 10.17 -0.80
CA ALA A 101 8.86 8.87 -1.36
C ALA A 101 8.38 7.77 -0.41
N VAL A 102 8.22 6.56 -0.95
CA VAL A 102 7.73 5.39 -0.21
C VAL A 102 8.68 4.22 -0.40
N THR A 103 8.72 3.29 0.54
CA THR A 103 9.52 2.07 0.38
C THR A 103 8.98 1.24 -0.80
N ALA A 104 9.88 0.65 -1.58
CA ALA A 104 9.52 -0.19 -2.72
C ALA A 104 8.83 -1.50 -2.30
N ILE A 105 9.04 -1.92 -1.05
CA ILE A 105 8.32 -3.02 -0.42
C ILE A 105 6.95 -2.50 0.03
N LYS A 106 5.88 -3.10 -0.47
CA LYS A 106 4.51 -2.81 -0.04
C LYS A 106 4.28 -3.40 1.35
N PRO A 107 3.42 -2.79 2.19
CA PRO A 107 2.84 -3.49 3.33
C PRO A 107 2.14 -4.77 2.88
N ARG A 108 2.08 -5.78 3.75
CA ARG A 108 1.43 -7.07 3.47
C ARG A 108 0.26 -7.34 4.43
N PRO A 109 -0.75 -8.12 4.03
CA PRO A 109 -1.87 -8.48 4.90
C PRO A 109 -1.39 -9.19 6.15
N LEU A 110 -2.05 -8.93 7.27
CA LEU A 110 -1.89 -9.75 8.47
C LEU A 110 -2.62 -11.08 8.26
N SER A 111 -1.93 -12.22 8.45
CA SER A 111 -2.59 -13.52 8.38
C SER A 111 -3.59 -13.67 9.52
N LEU A 112 -4.83 -14.01 9.18
CA LEU A 112 -5.91 -14.29 10.13
C LEU A 112 -6.06 -15.78 10.44
N ASN A 113 -5.16 -16.64 9.93
CA ASN A 113 -5.17 -18.09 10.18
C ASN A 113 -4.67 -18.40 11.60
N GLY A 114 -5.52 -18.06 12.56
CA GLY A 114 -5.32 -18.22 13.99
C GLY A 114 -6.46 -17.53 14.72
N VAL A 115 -7.45 -18.31 15.12
CA VAL A 115 -8.56 -17.90 15.99
C VAL A 115 -8.00 -17.09 17.16
N ASN A 116 -8.23 -15.78 17.19
CA ASN A 116 -8.10 -14.85 18.32
C ASN A 116 -6.82 -14.84 19.18
N GLU A 117 -5.83 -15.70 18.95
CA GLU A 117 -4.64 -15.83 19.77
C GLU A 117 -3.45 -15.08 19.15
N PRO A 118 -2.61 -14.42 19.95
CA PRO A 118 -1.34 -13.89 19.48
C PRO A 118 -0.44 -15.04 19.03
N LYS A 119 -0.46 -15.36 17.74
CA LYS A 119 0.61 -16.14 17.12
C LYS A 119 1.85 -15.24 17.03
N PRO A 120 3.03 -15.74 17.42
CA PRO A 120 4.27 -15.01 17.20
C PRO A 120 4.50 -14.89 15.70
N MET A 121 4.70 -13.67 15.22
CA MET A 121 5.20 -13.46 13.87
C MET A 121 6.71 -13.68 13.89
N GLY A 122 7.21 -14.50 12.98
CA GLY A 122 8.64 -14.54 12.67
C GLY A 122 8.99 -13.35 11.81
N ASP A 123 9.97 -12.55 12.20
CA ASP A 123 10.66 -11.67 11.25
C ASP A 123 11.63 -12.48 10.38
N ILE A 124 12.23 -11.84 9.38
CA ILE A 124 13.24 -12.44 8.49
C ILE A 124 14.48 -12.93 9.29
N ALA A 125 14.65 -12.46 10.52
CA ALA A 125 15.71 -12.85 11.45
C ALA A 125 15.30 -13.98 12.43
N GLY A 126 14.10 -14.54 12.32
CA GLY A 126 13.61 -15.64 13.15
C GLY A 126 13.14 -15.26 14.56
N TYR A 127 13.03 -13.96 14.88
CA TYR A 127 12.49 -13.50 16.16
C TYR A 127 10.97 -13.63 16.20
N ARG A 128 10.45 -14.19 17.29
CA ARG A 128 9.03 -14.49 17.52
C ARG A 128 8.40 -13.46 18.47
N TYR A 129 7.80 -12.40 17.95
CA TYR A 129 7.04 -11.43 18.76
C TYR A 129 5.53 -11.60 18.56
N PRO A 130 4.70 -11.51 19.62
CA PRO A 130 3.25 -11.45 19.45
C PRO A 130 2.88 -10.23 18.62
N VAL A 131 1.92 -10.40 17.69
CA VAL A 131 1.43 -9.28 16.85
C VAL A 131 0.83 -8.21 17.76
N GLU A 132 1.50 -7.06 17.85
CA GLU A 132 1.10 -5.94 18.67
C GLU A 132 -0.27 -5.36 18.25
N TRP A 133 -0.94 -4.70 19.20
CA TRP A 133 -2.25 -4.11 18.95
C TRP A 133 -2.21 -3.14 17.75
N GLY A 134 -1.18 -2.28 17.63
CA GLY A 134 -1.08 -1.35 16.50
C GLY A 134 -1.11 -2.04 15.11
N ALA A 135 -0.49 -3.22 14.96
CA ALA A 135 -0.53 -3.99 13.72
C ALA A 135 -1.92 -4.60 13.47
N ARG A 136 -2.60 -5.08 14.52
CA ARG A 136 -3.98 -5.60 14.41
C ARG A 136 -5.01 -4.50 14.12
N GLN A 137 -4.79 -3.24 14.51
CA GLN A 137 -5.66 -2.13 14.10
C GLN A 137 -5.61 -1.93 12.58
N LYS A 138 -4.40 -1.94 12.04
CA LYS A 138 -4.15 -1.67 10.62
C LYS A 138 -4.36 -2.90 9.73
N GLN A 139 -4.34 -4.10 10.32
CA GLN A 139 -4.44 -5.39 9.62
C GLN A 139 -3.34 -5.58 8.55
N LEU A 140 -2.23 -4.85 8.70
CA LEU A 140 -1.12 -4.82 7.78
C LEU A 140 0.19 -4.89 8.55
N ILE A 141 1.18 -5.50 7.94
CA ILE A 141 2.56 -5.52 8.40
C ILE A 141 3.39 -4.69 7.43
N VAL A 142 4.22 -3.81 7.96
CA VAL A 142 5.18 -3.01 7.21
C VAL A 142 6.55 -3.57 7.53
N ASP A 143 7.24 -4.10 6.52
CA ASP A 143 8.60 -4.61 6.69
C ASP A 143 9.58 -3.45 6.50
N ASP A 144 10.00 -2.82 7.59
CA ASP A 144 10.95 -1.70 7.62
C ASP A 144 12.37 -2.10 8.06
N SER A 145 12.55 -3.33 8.53
CA SER A 145 13.84 -3.90 8.98
C SER A 145 14.39 -4.95 8.01
N VAL A 146 14.72 -4.55 6.78
CA VAL A 146 15.40 -5.45 5.82
C VAL A 146 16.80 -4.94 5.49
N PRO A 147 17.75 -5.81 5.10
CA PRO A 147 19.15 -5.42 4.86
C PRO A 147 19.34 -4.37 3.74
N TRP A 148 18.33 -4.21 2.87
CA TRP A 148 18.36 -3.26 1.78
C TRP A 148 16.95 -2.82 1.38
N ILE A 149 16.70 -1.51 1.38
CA ILE A 149 15.44 -0.90 0.92
C ILE A 149 15.73 0.12 -0.19
N ASN A 150 15.04 -0.06 -1.31
CA ASN A 150 14.87 1.02 -2.29
C ASN A 150 13.61 1.82 -1.98
N PHE A 151 13.63 3.09 -2.35
CA PHE A 151 12.52 4.01 -2.32
C PHE A 151 11.98 4.22 -3.73
N LEU A 152 10.68 4.47 -3.80
CA LEU A 152 9.97 4.93 -4.98
C LEU A 152 9.67 6.41 -4.82
N TRP A 153 10.06 7.19 -5.80
CA TRP A 153 9.71 8.61 -5.90
C TRP A 153 9.20 8.92 -7.31
N ALA A 154 8.07 9.62 -7.39
CA ALA A 154 7.43 9.97 -8.65
C ALA A 154 7.69 11.44 -9.00
N PHE A 155 8.39 11.67 -10.10
CA PHE A 155 8.58 12.98 -10.69
C PHE A 155 7.47 13.25 -11.71
N GLU A 156 6.67 14.29 -11.49
CA GLU A 156 5.74 14.79 -12.50
C GLU A 156 6.52 15.58 -13.57
N ASN A 157 6.44 15.13 -14.82
CA ASN A 157 6.95 15.82 -15.98
C ASN A 157 6.01 17.00 -16.31
N SER A 158 6.56 18.22 -16.34
CA SER A 158 5.78 19.44 -16.67
C SER A 158 5.37 19.51 -18.14
N HIS A 159 6.00 18.71 -19.00
CA HIS A 159 5.81 18.61 -20.45
C HIS A 159 5.56 17.15 -20.88
N PRO A 160 4.43 16.52 -20.47
CA PRO A 160 4.15 15.12 -20.76
C PRO A 160 4.06 14.78 -22.25
N GLU A 161 3.81 15.77 -23.10
CA GLU A 161 3.76 15.68 -24.56
C GLU A 161 5.14 15.66 -25.23
N LYS A 162 6.19 16.12 -24.54
CA LYS A 162 7.56 16.11 -25.07
C LYS A 162 8.23 14.78 -24.75
N ALA A 163 8.94 14.23 -25.74
CA ALA A 163 9.67 12.99 -25.53
C ALA A 163 10.93 13.27 -24.70
N VAL A 164 11.13 12.53 -23.61
CA VAL A 164 12.41 12.48 -22.89
C VAL A 164 13.29 11.44 -23.57
N GLU A 165 14.49 11.85 -24.00
CA GLU A 165 15.46 10.98 -24.68
C GLU A 165 16.62 10.59 -23.77
N ALA A 166 16.88 11.36 -22.71
CA ALA A 166 17.92 11.04 -21.76
C ALA A 166 17.59 11.52 -20.34
N LEU A 167 18.24 10.88 -19.38
CA LEU A 167 18.27 11.28 -17.99
C LEU A 167 19.69 11.63 -17.59
N ARG A 168 19.88 12.80 -16.97
CA ARG A 168 21.15 13.15 -16.35
C ARG A 168 21.01 13.20 -14.84
N PHE A 169 21.89 12.45 -14.18
CA PHE A 169 22.01 12.39 -12.73
C PHE A 169 23.24 13.17 -12.32
N GLU A 170 23.08 14.15 -11.44
CA GLU A 170 24.17 15.03 -11.01
C GLU A 170 24.37 14.90 -9.50
N PRO A 171 25.54 14.42 -9.03
CA PRO A 171 25.80 14.30 -7.61
C PRO A 171 26.00 15.68 -6.98
N VAL A 172 25.57 15.80 -5.71
CA VAL A 172 25.87 16.97 -4.87
C VAL A 172 26.54 16.53 -3.58
N CYS A 173 25.96 15.57 -2.86
CA CYS A 173 26.52 15.13 -1.57
C CYS A 173 26.18 13.68 -1.22
N GLY A 174 27.21 12.95 -0.80
CA GLY A 174 27.13 11.52 -0.50
C GLY A 174 26.86 10.69 -1.75
N THR A 175 26.32 9.50 -1.55
CA THR A 175 26.10 8.53 -2.63
C THR A 175 24.61 8.28 -2.85
N LEU A 176 24.21 8.19 -4.11
CA LEU A 176 22.90 7.70 -4.54
C LEU A 176 23.09 6.47 -5.45
N LEU A 177 22.24 5.46 -5.27
CA LEU A 177 22.10 4.33 -6.17
C LEU A 177 20.74 4.41 -6.85
N ILE A 178 20.71 4.54 -8.18
CA ILE A 178 19.47 4.52 -8.96
C ILE A 178 19.37 3.12 -9.56
N SER A 179 18.47 2.30 -9.01
CA SER A 179 18.27 0.91 -9.44
C SER A 179 17.42 0.79 -10.71
N GLY A 180 16.49 1.71 -10.94
CA GLY A 180 15.65 1.65 -12.13
C GLY A 180 14.73 2.85 -12.27
N LEU A 181 14.07 2.91 -13.43
CA LEU A 181 13.12 3.93 -13.82
C LEU A 181 11.90 3.27 -14.47
N SER A 182 10.72 3.77 -14.15
CA SER A 182 9.49 3.50 -14.90
C SER A 182 8.89 4.81 -15.37
N ALA A 183 8.29 4.82 -16.55
CA ALA A 183 7.59 5.98 -17.09
C ALA A 183 6.14 5.61 -17.41
N GLY A 184 5.19 6.49 -17.09
CA GLY A 184 3.78 6.21 -17.34
C GLY A 184 2.86 7.42 -17.20
N ASN A 185 1.59 7.20 -17.57
CA ASN A 185 0.56 8.24 -17.63
C ASN A 185 -0.57 7.99 -16.62
N ALA A 186 -0.20 7.63 -15.38
CA ALA A 186 -1.17 7.56 -14.29
C ALA A 186 -1.92 8.91 -14.16
N ARG A 187 -3.23 8.83 -13.93
CA ARG A 187 -4.15 9.97 -13.87
C ARG A 187 -3.84 10.93 -12.72
N SER A 188 -3.25 10.42 -11.65
CA SER A 188 -2.79 11.19 -10.50
C SER A 188 -1.46 10.62 -9.99
N MET A 189 -0.93 11.18 -8.88
CA MET A 189 0.35 10.75 -8.31
C MET A 189 0.34 9.24 -8.00
N PRO A 190 1.15 8.42 -8.68
CA PRO A 190 1.00 6.95 -8.67
C PRO A 190 1.34 6.30 -7.32
N LEU A 191 2.04 7.03 -6.44
CA LEU A 191 2.43 6.58 -5.11
C LEU A 191 1.45 7.04 -4.02
N ARG A 192 0.29 7.59 -4.40
CA ARG A 192 -0.76 8.01 -3.47
C ARG A 192 -2.00 7.16 -3.62
N TRP A 193 -2.25 6.29 -2.64
CA TRP A 193 -3.44 5.46 -2.63
C TRP A 193 -4.64 6.19 -2.03
N GLY A 194 -5.84 5.78 -2.45
CA GLY A 194 -7.09 6.28 -1.88
C GLY A 194 -7.35 5.79 -0.45
N LYS A 195 -8.49 6.20 0.11
CA LYS A 195 -8.94 5.69 1.42
C LYS A 195 -9.17 4.17 1.39
N ARG A 196 -9.16 3.55 2.57
CA ARG A 196 -9.59 2.16 2.75
C ARG A 196 -11.04 2.01 2.25
N ARG A 197 -11.27 1.01 1.41
CA ARG A 197 -12.56 0.65 0.80
C ARG A 197 -12.80 -0.85 0.96
N LYS A 198 -14.04 -1.26 0.73
CA LYS A 198 -14.47 -2.66 0.76
C LYS A 198 -15.00 -3.05 -0.62
N ALA A 199 -14.73 -4.28 -1.04
CA ALA A 199 -15.32 -4.90 -2.21
C ALA A 199 -15.89 -6.26 -1.85
N PHE A 200 -17.02 -6.61 -2.46
CA PHE A 200 -17.61 -7.93 -2.43
C PHE A 200 -17.08 -8.70 -3.64
N LEU A 201 -16.48 -9.86 -3.39
CA LEU A 201 -15.94 -10.76 -4.38
C LEU A 201 -16.72 -12.08 -4.35
N ARG A 202 -17.21 -12.52 -5.50
CA ARG A 202 -17.68 -13.89 -5.71
C ARG A 202 -16.71 -14.62 -6.63
N PHE A 203 -16.27 -15.79 -6.20
CA PHE A 203 -15.46 -16.70 -7.00
C PHE A 203 -16.33 -17.53 -7.97
N PRO A 204 -15.75 -17.99 -9.11
CA PRO A 204 -16.30 -19.10 -9.88
C PRO A 204 -16.60 -20.32 -8.99
N ALA A 205 -17.58 -21.16 -9.37
CA ALA A 205 -18.05 -22.27 -8.54
C ALA A 205 -16.95 -23.32 -8.24
N GLU A 206 -15.95 -23.42 -9.10
CA GLU A 206 -14.83 -24.34 -9.02
C GLU A 206 -13.73 -23.85 -8.06
N LEU A 207 -13.82 -22.59 -7.62
CA LEU A 207 -12.85 -21.96 -6.73
C LEU A 207 -13.48 -21.66 -5.37
N SER A 208 -12.78 -22.09 -4.32
CA SER A 208 -13.04 -21.65 -2.95
C SER A 208 -11.98 -20.64 -2.50
N PHE A 209 -12.38 -19.75 -1.61
CA PHE A 209 -11.48 -18.87 -0.88
C PHE A 209 -10.60 -19.69 0.06
N ASP A 210 -9.31 -19.35 0.10
CA ASP A 210 -8.36 -19.78 1.11
C ASP A 210 -7.82 -18.53 1.82
N PRO A 211 -8.03 -18.36 3.14
CA PRO A 211 -7.45 -17.25 3.90
C PRO A 211 -5.94 -17.39 4.13
N GLY A 212 -5.34 -18.51 3.72
CA GLY A 212 -3.90 -18.74 3.70
C GLY A 212 -3.15 -17.66 2.94
N LEU A 213 -2.02 -17.25 3.51
CA LEU A 213 -1.05 -16.44 2.79
C LEU A 213 0.03 -17.37 2.22
N ASP A 214 0.51 -17.05 1.03
CA ASP A 214 1.59 -17.76 0.37
C ASP A 214 2.96 -17.54 1.06
N GLN A 215 4.02 -18.11 0.48
CA GLN A 215 5.40 -17.95 0.96
C GLN A 215 5.91 -16.49 0.96
N HIS A 216 5.23 -15.60 0.24
CA HIS A 216 5.50 -14.16 0.21
C HIS A 216 4.56 -13.37 1.12
N SER A 217 3.76 -14.07 1.95
CA SER A 217 2.74 -13.49 2.82
C SER A 217 1.67 -12.70 2.04
N LEU A 218 1.27 -13.19 0.88
CA LEU A 218 0.24 -12.61 0.02
C LEU A 218 -0.95 -13.57 -0.16
N LEU A 219 -2.13 -13.03 -0.46
CA LEU A 219 -3.30 -13.82 -0.85
C LEU A 219 -3.08 -14.41 -2.25
N ASP A 220 -3.20 -15.73 -2.38
CA ASP A 220 -2.85 -16.48 -3.59
C ASP A 220 -3.82 -16.23 -4.77
N LYS A 221 -5.09 -15.99 -4.48
CA LYS A 221 -6.18 -15.93 -5.48
C LYS A 221 -6.49 -14.52 -5.99
N ILE A 222 -6.06 -13.50 -5.26
CA ILE A 222 -6.34 -12.10 -5.60
C ILE A 222 -5.21 -11.20 -5.11
N GLN A 223 -4.79 -10.27 -5.97
CA GLN A 223 -3.82 -9.23 -5.70
C GLN A 223 -4.30 -7.89 -6.28
N VAL A 224 -3.64 -6.79 -5.92
CA VAL A 224 -3.93 -5.47 -6.49
C VAL A 224 -2.62 -4.73 -6.79
N ASP A 225 -2.48 -4.15 -7.98
CA ASP A 225 -1.39 -3.23 -8.31
C ASP A 225 -1.68 -1.82 -7.76
N LEU A 226 -0.69 -0.93 -7.72
CA LEU A 226 -0.82 0.47 -7.26
C LEU A 226 -1.68 0.63 -5.99
N GLY A 227 -1.55 -0.29 -5.05
CA GLY A 227 -2.46 -0.48 -3.93
C GLY A 227 -2.08 -1.69 -3.09
N GLN A 228 -2.90 -2.00 -2.09
CA GLN A 228 -2.70 -3.14 -1.21
C GLN A 228 -4.03 -3.73 -0.75
N LEU A 229 -4.11 -5.06 -0.75
CA LEU A 229 -5.16 -5.80 -0.03
C LEU A 229 -4.83 -5.77 1.46
N ILE A 230 -5.82 -5.42 2.26
CA ILE A 230 -5.70 -5.27 3.72
C ILE A 230 -6.17 -6.55 4.39
N THR A 231 -7.40 -6.98 4.07
CA THR A 231 -7.98 -8.23 4.57
C THR A 231 -8.86 -8.85 3.48
N ALA A 232 -9.02 -10.17 3.57
CA ALA A 232 -10.05 -10.91 2.85
C ALA A 232 -10.69 -11.90 3.83
N SER A 233 -12.01 -11.89 3.93
CA SER A 233 -12.75 -12.77 4.84
C SER A 233 -14.02 -13.28 4.17
N PRO A 234 -14.45 -14.53 4.45
CA PRO A 234 -15.75 -15.02 3.99
C PRO A 234 -16.86 -14.04 4.33
N ARG A 235 -17.84 -13.88 3.42
CA ARG A 235 -19.03 -13.10 3.71
C ARG A 235 -19.81 -13.77 4.84
N LEU A 236 -20.23 -12.97 5.81
CA LEU A 236 -21.14 -13.40 6.85
C LEU A 236 -22.58 -13.32 6.33
N ASP A 237 -23.31 -14.42 6.44
CA ASP A 237 -24.71 -14.53 6.05
C ASP A 237 -25.61 -14.51 7.29
N TYR A 238 -26.39 -13.43 7.42
CA TYR A 238 -27.25 -13.20 8.58
C TYR A 238 -28.70 -13.57 8.23
N PRO A 239 -29.40 -14.35 9.09
CA PRO A 239 -30.76 -14.79 8.84
C PRO A 239 -31.75 -13.64 9.03
N THR A 240 -31.89 -12.78 8.01
CA THR A 240 -32.65 -11.53 8.09
C THR A 240 -34.16 -11.76 8.15
N GLU A 241 -34.68 -12.70 7.36
CA GLU A 241 -36.13 -12.95 7.24
C GLU A 241 -36.73 -13.62 8.49
N ASP A 242 -35.98 -14.55 9.09
CA ASP A 242 -36.42 -15.34 10.24
C ASP A 242 -35.66 -14.99 11.53
N TRP A 243 -35.01 -13.82 11.58
CA TRP A 243 -34.16 -13.39 12.70
C TRP A 243 -34.85 -13.58 14.06
N GLU A 244 -36.11 -13.17 14.19
CA GLU A 244 -36.89 -13.25 15.43
C GLU A 244 -37.10 -14.68 15.94
N LYS A 245 -37.01 -15.67 15.05
CA LYS A 245 -37.16 -17.10 15.36
C LYS A 245 -35.80 -17.75 15.69
N THR A 246 -34.69 -17.04 15.51
CA THR A 246 -33.36 -17.57 15.80
C THR A 246 -33.07 -17.59 17.29
N ARG A 247 -32.22 -18.52 17.73
CA ARG A 247 -31.73 -18.51 19.11
C ARG A 247 -30.79 -17.32 19.35
N GLN A 248 -30.71 -16.87 20.60
CA GLN A 248 -29.73 -15.85 20.99
C GLN A 248 -28.28 -16.33 20.71
N ASN A 249 -27.44 -15.40 20.25
CA ASN A 249 -26.04 -15.65 19.86
C ASN A 249 -25.90 -16.77 18.80
N LEU A 250 -26.82 -16.82 17.85
CA LEU A 250 -26.60 -17.59 16.63
C LEU A 250 -25.46 -16.93 15.84
N GLU A 251 -24.43 -17.71 15.53
CA GLU A 251 -23.36 -17.24 14.67
C GLU A 251 -23.87 -17.15 13.23
N PRO A 252 -23.49 -16.11 12.47
CA PRO A 252 -23.86 -16.02 11.07
C PRO A 252 -23.27 -17.19 10.28
N GLY A 253 -23.98 -17.59 9.22
CA GLY A 253 -23.43 -18.52 8.23
C GLY A 253 -22.24 -17.88 7.51
N THR A 254 -21.46 -18.71 6.81
CA THR A 254 -20.44 -18.23 5.89
C THR A 254 -20.50 -19.01 4.60
N THR A 255 -20.07 -18.37 3.51
CA THR A 255 -19.83 -19.07 2.25
C THR A 255 -18.39 -18.85 1.83
N LEU A 256 -17.73 -19.91 1.37
CA LEU A 256 -16.32 -19.84 0.94
C LEU A 256 -16.17 -19.33 -0.50
N ASN A 257 -17.27 -19.12 -1.22
CA ASN A 257 -17.27 -18.56 -2.56
C ASN A 257 -17.57 -17.05 -2.58
N GLU A 258 -17.99 -16.47 -1.45
CA GLU A 258 -18.25 -15.03 -1.33
C GLU A 258 -17.34 -14.44 -0.25
N VAL A 259 -16.62 -13.39 -0.61
CA VAL A 259 -15.55 -12.82 0.21
C VAL A 259 -15.71 -11.30 0.25
N LEU A 260 -15.56 -10.75 1.44
CA LEU A 260 -15.36 -9.32 1.64
C LEU A 260 -13.86 -9.03 1.63
N VAL A 261 -13.45 -8.18 0.71
CA VAL A 261 -12.07 -7.74 0.53
C VAL A 261 -11.96 -6.29 0.95
N GLU A 262 -11.06 -6.00 1.89
CA GLU A 262 -10.69 -4.64 2.23
C GLU A 262 -9.41 -4.25 1.52
N TYR A 263 -9.39 -3.06 0.92
CA TYR A 263 -8.26 -2.62 0.11
C TYR A 263 -8.07 -1.11 0.17
N THR A 264 -6.88 -0.67 -0.20
CA THR A 264 -6.56 0.73 -0.54
C THR A 264 -5.80 0.71 -1.86
N ALA A 265 -6.15 1.59 -2.80
CA ALA A 265 -5.51 1.60 -4.11
C ALA A 265 -5.62 2.96 -4.79
N HIS A 266 -4.74 3.20 -5.76
CA HIS A 266 -4.85 4.27 -6.74
C HIS A 266 -6.06 4.03 -7.68
N GLU A 267 -6.58 5.07 -8.32
CA GLU A 267 -7.75 4.95 -9.21
C GLU A 267 -7.48 4.14 -10.49
N ASP A 268 -6.24 4.17 -10.98
CA ASP A 268 -5.79 3.39 -12.14
C ASP A 268 -5.37 1.95 -11.79
N ALA A 269 -5.48 1.58 -10.52
CA ALA A 269 -5.14 0.23 -10.10
C ALA A 269 -6.08 -0.82 -10.70
N ALA A 270 -5.63 -2.06 -10.71
CA ALA A 270 -6.41 -3.23 -11.07
C ALA A 270 -6.20 -4.38 -10.08
N PHE A 271 -7.29 -5.12 -9.87
CA PHE A 271 -7.25 -6.42 -9.23
C PHE A 271 -6.78 -7.46 -10.24
N HIS A 272 -5.94 -8.38 -9.78
CA HIS A 272 -5.39 -9.49 -10.54
C HIS A 272 -5.79 -10.79 -9.87
N PHE A 273 -6.35 -11.71 -10.63
CA PHE A 273 -6.81 -13.01 -10.16
C PHE A 273 -5.89 -14.14 -10.65
N VAL A 274 -5.98 -15.30 -10.00
CA VAL A 274 -5.14 -16.47 -10.26
C VAL A 274 -5.20 -16.99 -11.71
N ASP A 275 -6.31 -16.77 -12.41
CA ASP A 275 -6.50 -17.16 -13.81
C ASP A 275 -5.99 -16.12 -14.82
N GLY A 276 -5.36 -15.04 -14.34
CA GLY A 276 -4.93 -13.90 -15.15
C GLY A 276 -6.03 -12.87 -15.43
N THR A 277 -7.25 -13.07 -14.92
CA THR A 277 -8.31 -12.06 -15.00
C THR A 277 -7.86 -10.77 -14.32
N ARG A 278 -8.20 -9.64 -14.95
CA ARG A 278 -7.87 -8.30 -14.47
C ARG A 278 -9.11 -7.42 -14.47
N ILE A 279 -9.47 -6.87 -13.32
CA ILE A 279 -10.61 -5.95 -13.15
C ILE A 279 -10.09 -4.61 -12.63
N ALA A 280 -10.36 -3.51 -13.33
CA ALA A 280 -9.91 -2.19 -12.89
C ALA A 280 -10.69 -1.71 -11.65
N VAL A 281 -10.00 -1.04 -10.72
CA VAL A 281 -10.63 -0.48 -9.49
C VAL A 281 -11.77 0.49 -9.80
N ARG A 282 -11.67 1.22 -10.92
CA ARG A 282 -12.70 2.16 -11.38
C ARG A 282 -13.97 1.50 -11.90
N GLU A 283 -13.93 0.21 -12.20
CA GLU A 283 -15.05 -0.55 -12.78
C GLU A 283 -15.86 -1.30 -11.70
N LEU A 284 -15.54 -1.09 -10.41
CA LEU A 284 -16.21 -1.79 -9.31
C LEU A 284 -17.63 -1.30 -9.00
N ASP A 285 -18.02 -0.14 -9.50
CA ASP A 285 -19.36 0.43 -9.31
C ASP A 285 -19.95 0.71 -10.70
N PRO A 286 -21.03 0.01 -11.13
CA PRO A 286 -21.99 -0.78 -10.33
C PRO A 286 -21.56 -2.20 -9.93
N GLY A 287 -20.46 -2.72 -10.49
CA GLY A 287 -19.97 -4.08 -10.30
C GLY A 287 -19.55 -4.70 -11.63
N THR A 288 -18.47 -5.49 -11.63
CA THR A 288 -17.93 -6.12 -12.83
C THR A 288 -17.92 -7.63 -12.69
N ALA A 289 -18.36 -8.34 -13.73
CA ALA A 289 -18.29 -9.78 -13.84
C ALA A 289 -17.40 -10.16 -15.02
N GLN A 290 -16.36 -10.96 -14.76
CA GLN A 290 -15.43 -11.41 -15.79
C GLN A 290 -14.90 -12.80 -15.43
N ASN A 291 -14.94 -13.74 -16.38
CA ASN A 291 -14.46 -15.12 -16.21
C ASN A 291 -15.01 -15.81 -14.95
N GLY A 292 -16.28 -15.56 -14.63
CA GLY A 292 -16.96 -16.12 -13.45
C GLY A 292 -16.67 -15.40 -12.12
N PHE A 293 -15.65 -14.54 -12.07
CA PHE A 293 -15.46 -13.63 -10.94
C PHE A 293 -16.48 -12.50 -10.99
N VAL A 294 -17.05 -12.15 -9.84
CA VAL A 294 -17.87 -10.95 -9.68
C VAL A 294 -17.25 -10.08 -8.61
N LEU A 295 -16.90 -8.84 -8.95
CA LEU A 295 -16.31 -7.89 -8.02
C LEU A 295 -17.12 -6.59 -8.00
N GLN A 296 -17.57 -6.19 -6.81
CA GLN A 296 -18.44 -5.05 -6.62
C GLN A 296 -17.98 -4.19 -5.45
N ALA A 297 -18.03 -2.86 -5.59
CA ALA A 297 -17.79 -1.95 -4.49
C ALA A 297 -18.86 -2.10 -3.39
N VAL A 298 -18.42 -2.20 -2.14
CA VAL A 298 -19.32 -2.09 -0.99
C VAL A 298 -19.37 -0.63 -0.57
N ALA A 299 -20.57 -0.04 -0.58
CA ALA A 299 -20.76 1.34 -0.18
C ALA A 299 -20.35 1.52 1.30
N PRO A 300 -19.64 2.60 1.65
CA PRO A 300 -19.30 2.88 3.04
C PRO A 300 -20.58 3.11 3.86
N ALA A 301 -20.61 2.60 5.09
CA ALA A 301 -21.63 2.94 6.08
C ALA A 301 -21.21 4.20 6.85
N ASP A 302 -21.42 5.37 6.24
CA ASP A 302 -21.00 6.68 6.76
C ASP A 302 -22.09 7.41 7.56
N ARG A 303 -23.29 6.84 7.63
CA ARG A 303 -24.40 7.40 8.39
C ARG A 303 -24.19 7.21 9.89
N LEU A 304 -24.12 8.32 10.62
CA LEU A 304 -24.18 8.31 12.08
C LEU A 304 -25.55 7.83 12.56
N VAL A 305 -25.58 6.83 13.42
CA VAL A 305 -26.79 6.30 14.04
C VAL A 305 -26.61 6.27 15.56
N ILE A 306 -27.56 6.87 16.28
CA ILE A 306 -27.63 6.79 17.74
C ILE A 306 -28.71 5.77 18.09
N LEU A 307 -28.33 4.74 18.82
CA LEU A 307 -29.24 3.66 19.23
C LEU A 307 -29.55 3.79 20.72
N ARG A 308 -30.84 3.71 21.05
CA ARG A 308 -31.33 3.62 22.42
C ARG A 308 -32.26 2.43 22.54
N VAL A 309 -31.97 1.55 23.47
CA VAL A 309 -32.76 0.33 23.69
C VAL A 309 -33.56 0.47 24.98
N ILE A 310 -34.87 0.28 24.88
CA ILE A 310 -35.82 0.39 25.98
C ILE A 310 -36.73 -0.84 26.03
N GLU A 311 -37.10 -1.26 27.23
CA GLU A 311 -38.11 -2.29 27.41
C GLU A 311 -39.52 -1.71 27.14
N ALA A 312 -40.27 -2.31 26.21
CA ALA A 312 -41.54 -1.79 25.72
C ALA A 312 -42.60 -1.58 26.82
N GLY A 313 -42.59 -2.39 27.88
CA GLY A 313 -43.56 -2.28 28.98
C GLY A 313 -43.24 -1.22 30.03
N THR A 314 -41.95 -0.93 30.26
CA THR A 314 -41.52 -0.06 31.36
C THR A 314 -40.86 1.24 30.91
N ASN A 315 -40.54 1.37 29.62
CA ASN A 315 -39.73 2.46 29.06
C ASN A 315 -38.36 2.64 29.73
N LYS A 316 -37.89 1.65 30.50
CA LYS A 316 -36.57 1.68 31.12
C LYS A 316 -35.51 1.28 30.11
N VAL A 317 -34.35 1.91 30.22
CA VAL A 317 -33.16 1.51 29.45
C VAL A 317 -32.71 0.14 29.97
N VAL A 318 -32.50 -0.79 29.05
CA VAL A 318 -32.06 -2.16 29.37
C VAL A 318 -30.79 -2.50 28.62
N PRO A 319 -29.86 -3.26 29.23
CA PRO A 319 -28.69 -3.75 28.52
C PRO A 319 -29.10 -4.78 27.47
N VAL A 320 -28.51 -4.69 26.28
CA VAL A 320 -28.68 -5.69 25.22
C VAL A 320 -27.35 -6.03 24.56
N LYS A 321 -27.31 -7.20 23.93
CA LYS A 321 -26.28 -7.52 22.95
C LYS A 321 -26.69 -6.95 21.61
N LEU A 322 -25.86 -6.06 21.06
CA LEU A 322 -26.09 -5.43 19.78
C LEU A 322 -25.01 -5.90 18.80
N HIS A 323 -25.45 -6.29 17.61
CA HIS A 323 -24.57 -6.53 16.48
C HIS A 323 -25.04 -5.67 15.31
N VAL A 324 -24.13 -4.92 14.69
CA VAL A 324 -24.43 -4.06 13.55
C VAL A 324 -23.59 -4.53 12.39
N HIS A 325 -24.24 -4.76 11.25
CA HIS A 325 -23.58 -5.15 10.01
C HIS A 325 -24.11 -4.31 8.85
N GLY A 326 -23.32 -4.20 7.79
CA GLY A 326 -23.75 -3.57 6.56
C GLY A 326 -24.52 -4.53 5.65
N ARG A 327 -24.89 -4.03 4.48
CA ARG A 327 -25.75 -4.75 3.51
C ARG A 327 -25.11 -6.02 2.97
N MET A 328 -23.77 -6.11 2.97
CA MET A 328 -23.03 -7.27 2.50
C MET A 328 -22.52 -8.13 3.66
N GLY A 329 -23.08 -7.97 4.88
CA GLY A 329 -22.66 -8.74 6.05
C GLY A 329 -21.33 -8.31 6.65
N GLU A 330 -20.77 -7.16 6.23
CA GLU A 330 -19.57 -6.60 6.82
C GLU A 330 -19.86 -6.09 8.23
N TYR A 331 -19.02 -6.45 9.21
CA TYR A 331 -19.15 -5.95 10.58
C TYR A 331 -18.93 -4.43 10.64
N LEU A 332 -19.82 -3.74 11.35
CA LEU A 332 -19.74 -2.30 11.61
C LEU A 332 -19.48 -2.10 13.11
N ALA A 333 -18.22 -1.84 13.45
CA ALA A 333 -17.83 -1.60 14.83
C ALA A 333 -18.41 -0.26 15.33
N PRO A 334 -19.00 -0.22 16.55
CA PRO A 334 -19.38 1.04 17.17
C PRO A 334 -18.14 1.89 17.46
N THR A 335 -18.25 3.20 17.24
CA THR A 335 -17.27 4.19 17.70
C THR A 335 -17.83 4.87 18.94
N ASP A 336 -16.99 5.07 19.96
CA ASP A 336 -17.33 5.72 21.22
C ASP A 336 -17.43 7.25 21.12
#